data_AF-A0AAW8BIA2-F1
#
_entry.id   AF-A0AAW8BIA2-F1
#
_cell.length_a   1.000
_cell.length_b   1.000
_cell.length_c   1.000
_cell.angle_alpha   90.00
_cell.angle_beta   90.00
_cell.angle_gamma   90.00
#
_symmetry.space_group_name_H-M   'P 1'
#
loop_
_entity.id
_entity.type
_entity.pdbx_description
1 polymer ?
#
loop_
_entity_poly.entity_id
_entity_poly.type
_entity_poly.pdbx_seq_one_letter_code
_entity_poly.pdbx_strand_id
1 'polypeptide(L)'
;MKLNENNLLGAVTELRAKGYEDDYIVDRNNLICTNSNKCLAHNDFDVENAFQFEITENAIDSQFLFTIKDKQTQNKGLLIDLMGSYYYDDTLISEKLKVPMDMYVCEDSSPMKYGMPKIYKDIFNQNPERFELRIDYPDMPACPFGNSFKALGFDKEKREYVWMVTSIIKDDRLKKVVYAK
;
A
#
# COMPACT_ATOMS: atom_id res chain seq x y z
N MET A 1 -3.04 18.71 -5.30
CA MET A 1 -1.93 19.41 -4.60
C MET A 1 -0.64 18.79 -5.08
N LYS A 2 0.35 19.56 -5.53
CA LYS A 2 1.63 18.98 -5.95
C LYS A 2 2.51 18.66 -4.73
N LEU A 3 3.06 17.45 -4.69
CA LEU A 3 4.09 17.02 -3.74
C LEU A 3 5.48 17.48 -4.19
N ASN A 4 6.36 17.74 -3.23
CA ASN A 4 7.78 18.03 -3.47
C ASN A 4 8.60 16.74 -3.52
N GLU A 5 8.13 15.70 -2.86
CA GLU A 5 8.73 14.38 -2.82
C GLU A 5 8.24 13.50 -3.96
N ASN A 6 9.13 12.67 -4.53
CA ASN A 6 8.82 11.78 -5.65
C ASN A 6 8.73 10.30 -5.26
N ASN A 7 8.93 9.97 -3.98
CA ASN A 7 8.79 8.61 -3.45
C ASN A 7 7.74 8.58 -2.33
N LEU A 8 7.11 7.41 -2.13
CA LEU A 8 6.01 7.25 -1.18
C LEU A 8 6.39 7.64 0.25
N LEU A 9 7.61 7.34 0.72
CA LEU A 9 8.02 7.64 2.10
C LEU A 9 8.18 9.14 2.34
N GLY A 10 8.83 9.83 1.40
CA GLY A 10 8.90 11.28 1.41
C GLY A 10 7.51 11.91 1.36
N ALA A 11 6.65 11.45 0.44
CA ALA A 11 5.30 11.96 0.29
C ALA A 11 4.45 11.80 1.55
N VAL A 12 4.50 10.63 2.21
CA VAL A 12 3.81 10.41 3.49
C VAL A 12 4.34 11.39 4.54
N THR A 13 5.66 11.53 4.66
CA THR A 13 6.29 12.46 5.63
C THR A 13 5.86 13.91 5.37
N GLU A 14 5.86 14.33 4.11
CA GLU A 14 5.41 15.66 3.69
C GLU A 14 3.94 15.90 4.04
N LEU A 15 3.07 14.93 3.78
CA LEU A 15 1.64 15.04 4.08
C LEU A 15 1.39 15.02 5.60
N ARG A 16 2.12 14.23 6.38
CA ARG A 16 2.03 14.30 7.86
C ARG A 16 2.37 15.70 8.35
N ALA A 17 3.44 16.31 7.84
CA ALA A 17 3.80 17.69 8.19
C ALA A 17 2.74 18.73 7.78
N LYS A 18 1.86 18.38 6.83
CA LYS A 18 0.71 19.19 6.39
C LYS A 18 -0.60 18.89 7.17
N GLY A 19 -0.55 18.06 8.21
CA GLY A 19 -1.68 17.78 9.10
C GLY A 19 -2.56 16.60 8.68
N TYR A 20 -2.11 15.74 7.77
CA TYR A 20 -2.79 14.47 7.49
C TYR A 20 -2.38 13.42 8.52
N GLU A 21 -2.91 13.47 9.74
CA GLU A 21 -2.44 12.69 10.89
C GLU A 21 -3.15 11.34 11.10
N ASP A 22 -4.37 11.20 10.58
CA ASP A 22 -5.09 9.93 10.67
C ASP A 22 -4.56 8.90 9.67
N ASP A 23 -4.71 7.63 10.01
CA ASP A 23 -4.48 6.49 9.12
C ASP A 23 -5.79 5.80 8.81
N TYR A 24 -5.98 5.46 7.53
CA TYR A 24 -7.17 4.76 7.06
C TYR A 24 -6.79 3.43 6.40
N ILE A 25 -7.56 2.40 6.70
CA ILE A 25 -7.52 1.11 5.99
C ILE A 25 -8.90 0.83 5.39
N VAL A 26 -8.93 0.08 4.28
CA VAL A 26 -10.19 -0.42 3.74
C VAL A 26 -10.55 -1.72 4.46
N ASP A 27 -11.76 -1.80 4.99
CA ASP A 27 -12.37 -3.06 5.45
C ASP A 27 -13.73 -3.22 4.78
N ARG A 28 -13.83 -4.26 3.94
CA ARG A 28 -14.98 -4.57 3.08
C ARG A 28 -15.31 -3.40 2.13
N ASN A 29 -16.15 -2.47 2.57
CA ASN A 29 -16.62 -1.33 1.77
C ASN A 29 -16.67 -0.04 2.60
N ASN A 30 -15.85 0.04 3.65
CA ASN A 30 -15.71 1.21 4.50
C ASN A 30 -14.23 1.54 4.71
N LEU A 31 -13.96 2.79 5.07
CA LEU A 31 -12.67 3.17 5.63
C LEU A 31 -12.72 3.06 7.15
N ILE A 32 -11.74 2.41 7.75
CA ILE A 32 -11.53 2.37 9.19
C ILE A 32 -10.38 3.30 9.54
N CYS A 33 -10.66 4.34 10.31
CA CYS A 33 -9.63 5.19 10.91
C CYS A 33 -8.93 4.38 12.01
N THR A 34 -7.64 4.07 11.86
CA THR A 34 -6.93 3.25 12.85
C THR A 34 -6.64 4.01 14.14
N ASN A 35 -6.61 5.35 14.11
CA ASN A 35 -6.39 6.20 15.28
C ASN A 35 -7.61 6.23 16.21
N SER A 36 -8.83 6.25 15.64
CA SER A 36 -10.08 6.43 16.38
C SER A 36 -11.01 5.19 16.35
N ASN A 37 -10.66 4.18 15.55
CA ASN A 37 -11.49 3.02 15.21
C ASN A 37 -12.85 3.40 14.58
N LYS A 38 -12.98 4.62 14.06
CA LYS A 38 -14.19 5.11 13.41
C LYS A 38 -14.33 4.46 12.03
N CYS A 39 -15.54 3.98 11.72
CA CYS A 39 -15.90 3.44 10.43
C CYS A 39 -16.59 4.54 9.59
N LEU A 40 -16.09 4.77 8.37
CA LEU A 40 -16.61 5.74 7.42
C LEU A 40 -17.13 5.03 6.17
N ALA A 41 -18.40 5.24 5.84
CA ALA A 41 -18.93 4.81 4.56
C ALA A 41 -18.45 5.75 3.44
N HIS A 42 -18.61 5.33 2.18
CA HIS A 42 -18.20 6.12 1.01
C HIS A 42 -18.78 7.55 0.98
N ASN A 43 -19.91 7.85 1.61
CA ASN A 43 -20.46 9.21 1.65
C ASN A 43 -19.90 10.09 2.77
N ASP A 44 -19.22 9.50 3.76
CA ASP A 44 -18.79 10.17 5.00
C ASP A 44 -17.41 10.81 4.91
N PHE A 45 -16.69 10.61 3.80
CA PHE A 45 -15.39 11.22 3.57
C PHE A 45 -15.28 11.82 2.17
N ASP A 46 -14.24 12.61 1.95
CA ASP A 46 -13.80 13.08 0.64
C ASP A 46 -12.36 12.61 0.39
N VAL A 47 -12.09 12.27 -0.87
CA VAL A 47 -10.72 12.04 -1.35
C VAL A 47 -10.23 13.37 -1.92
N GLU A 48 -9.35 14.06 -1.20
CA GLU A 48 -8.88 15.40 -1.60
C GLU A 48 -7.84 15.34 -2.73
N ASN A 49 -7.01 14.29 -2.75
CA ASN A 49 -5.91 14.10 -3.70
C ASN A 49 -5.60 12.60 -3.82
N ALA A 50 -5.11 12.19 -4.98
CA ALA A 50 -4.60 10.86 -5.24
C ALA A 50 -3.22 10.95 -5.89
N PHE A 51 -2.32 10.07 -5.46
CA PHE A 51 -0.95 10.02 -5.94
C PHE A 51 -0.57 8.58 -6.30
N GLN A 52 0.12 8.43 -7.42
CA GLN A 52 0.66 7.16 -7.90
C GLN A 52 2.19 7.22 -7.89
N PHE A 53 2.82 6.23 -7.29
CA PHE A 53 4.28 6.10 -7.24
C PHE A 53 4.71 4.88 -8.02
N GLU A 54 5.57 5.10 -9.01
CA GLU A 54 6.12 4.04 -9.87
C GLU A 54 7.65 4.05 -9.84
N ILE A 55 8.25 2.88 -10.06
CA ILE A 55 9.71 2.74 -10.14
C ILE A 55 10.21 3.17 -11.53
N THR A 56 9.41 2.94 -12.57
CA THR A 56 9.69 3.32 -13.96
C THR A 56 8.38 3.73 -14.64
N GLU A 57 8.44 4.52 -15.72
CA GLU A 57 7.27 5.05 -16.46
C GLU A 57 6.35 3.98 -17.09
N ASN A 58 6.70 2.68 -16.98
CA ASN A 58 5.89 1.56 -17.43
C ASN A 58 5.87 0.43 -16.39
N ALA A 59 6.11 0.78 -15.12
CA ALA A 59 6.11 -0.22 -14.06
C ALA A 59 4.69 -0.77 -13.88
N ILE A 60 4.58 -2.09 -13.81
CA ILE A 60 3.32 -2.76 -13.45
C ILE A 60 3.03 -2.55 -11.94
N ASP A 61 4.01 -2.04 -11.21
CA ASP A 61 4.10 -1.99 -9.75
C ASP A 61 3.91 -0.58 -9.20
N SER A 62 2.66 -0.13 -9.23
CA SER A 62 2.29 1.17 -8.69
C SER A 62 1.88 1.06 -7.22
N GLN A 63 2.34 2.01 -6.41
CA GLN A 63 1.85 2.23 -5.05
C GLN A 63 0.96 3.47 -5.06
N PHE A 64 -0.17 3.43 -4.35
CA PHE A 64 -1.12 4.53 -4.31
C PHE A 64 -1.19 5.16 -2.92
N LEU A 65 -1.36 6.47 -2.91
CA LEU A 65 -1.55 7.26 -1.70
C LEU A 65 -2.72 8.22 -1.92
N PHE A 66 -3.66 8.20 -1.00
CA PHE A 66 -4.83 9.05 -1.03
C PHE A 66 -4.88 9.89 0.23
N THR A 67 -5.20 11.18 0.08
CA THR A 67 -5.51 12.04 1.21
C THR A 67 -7.00 12.02 1.46
N ILE A 68 -7.40 11.63 2.66
CA ILE A 68 -8.79 11.46 3.07
C ILE A 68 -9.17 12.59 4.03
N LYS A 69 -10.36 13.15 3.85
CA LYS A 69 -10.98 14.09 4.78
C LYS A 69 -12.29 13.54 5.30
N ASP A 70 -12.39 13.32 6.61
CA ASP A 70 -13.64 12.95 7.27
C ASP A 70 -14.59 14.15 7.28
N LYS A 71 -15.80 14.00 6.74
CA LYS A 71 -16.76 15.12 6.64
C LYS A 71 -17.33 15.53 7.98
N GLN A 72 -17.45 14.61 8.91
CA GLN A 72 -18.05 14.88 10.22
C GLN A 72 -17.05 15.57 11.15
N THR A 73 -15.82 15.07 11.23
CA THR A 73 -14.81 15.62 12.14
C THR A 73 -13.93 16.68 11.49
N GLN A 74 -13.91 16.76 10.15
CA GLN A 74 -12.97 17.55 9.35
C GLN A 74 -11.51 17.09 9.50
N ASN A 75 -11.25 15.98 10.21
CA ASN A 75 -9.93 15.40 10.33
C ASN A 75 -9.41 14.90 9.00
N LYS A 76 -8.08 14.90 8.87
CA LYS A 76 -7.37 14.55 7.66
C LYS A 76 -6.44 13.37 7.93
N GLY A 77 -6.35 12.48 6.95
CA GLY A 77 -5.47 11.33 7.05
C GLY A 77 -5.11 10.73 5.72
N LEU A 78 -4.42 9.60 5.79
CA LEU A 78 -3.83 8.93 4.64
C LEU A 78 -4.43 7.53 4.49
N LEU A 79 -4.75 7.17 3.26
CA LEU A 79 -4.97 5.79 2.85
C LEU A 79 -3.82 5.39 1.93
N ILE A 80 -3.11 4.34 2.31
CA ILE A 80 -1.95 3.83 1.57
C ILE A 80 -2.31 2.46 1.00
N ASP A 81 -2.23 2.33 -0.32
CA ASP A 81 -2.43 1.07 -1.04
C ASP A 81 -1.12 0.67 -1.74
N LEU A 82 -0.36 -0.18 -1.05
CA LEU A 82 0.97 -0.59 -1.49
C LEU A 82 0.97 -1.55 -2.68
N MET A 83 -0.19 -2.14 -3.00
CA MET A 83 -0.31 -3.23 -3.98
C MET A 83 -1.35 -2.93 -5.06
N GLY A 84 -2.01 -1.77 -4.99
CA GLY A 84 -3.16 -1.42 -5.83
C GLY A 84 -4.40 -2.27 -5.54
N SER A 85 -4.44 -2.96 -4.40
CA SER A 85 -5.50 -3.92 -4.06
C SER A 85 -6.86 -3.25 -3.93
N TYR A 86 -6.91 -1.99 -3.49
CA TYR A 86 -8.15 -1.25 -3.30
C TYR A 86 -8.48 -0.38 -4.50
N TYR A 87 -7.46 0.16 -5.18
CA TYR A 87 -7.68 1.01 -6.36
C TYR A 87 -8.25 0.23 -7.56
N TYR A 88 -7.86 -1.04 -7.71
CA TYR A 88 -8.29 -1.91 -8.80
C TYR A 88 -9.47 -2.83 -8.45
N ASP A 89 -10.08 -2.67 -7.28
CA ASP A 89 -11.25 -3.45 -6.87
C ASP A 89 -12.56 -2.90 -7.48
N ASP A 90 -13.67 -3.62 -7.34
CA ASP A 90 -15.01 -3.28 -7.85
C ASP A 90 -15.96 -2.77 -6.74
N THR A 91 -15.40 -2.21 -5.66
CA THR A 91 -16.17 -1.68 -4.51
C THR A 91 -16.52 -0.19 -4.64
N LEU A 92 -17.48 0.29 -3.84
CA LEU A 92 -17.83 1.72 -3.79
C LEU A 92 -16.66 2.57 -3.29
N ILE A 93 -15.82 2.02 -2.42
CA ILE A 93 -14.57 2.66 -2.01
C ILE A 93 -13.66 2.83 -3.22
N SER A 94 -13.40 1.77 -3.99
CA SER A 94 -12.57 1.84 -5.21
C SER A 94 -13.07 2.92 -6.18
N GLU A 95 -14.37 2.95 -6.47
CA GLU A 95 -14.95 3.99 -7.34
C GLU A 95 -14.65 5.40 -6.84
N LYS A 96 -14.78 5.61 -5.52
CA LYS A 96 -14.51 6.90 -4.89
C LYS A 96 -13.02 7.29 -4.89
N LEU A 97 -12.10 6.32 -4.95
CA LEU A 97 -10.66 6.57 -5.06
C LEU A 97 -10.23 7.02 -6.47
N LYS A 98 -11.06 6.82 -7.50
CA LYS A 98 -10.80 7.18 -8.90
C LYS A 98 -10.98 8.68 -9.19
N VAL A 99 -10.31 9.51 -8.40
CA VAL A 99 -10.18 10.96 -8.62
C VAL A 99 -8.97 11.26 -9.53
N PRO A 100 -8.83 12.48 -10.09
CA PRO A 100 -7.62 12.85 -10.82
C PRO A 100 -6.35 12.59 -9.99
N MET A 101 -5.37 11.96 -10.63
CA MET A 101 -4.22 11.36 -9.96
C MET A 101 -2.93 11.94 -10.51
N ASP A 102 -2.05 12.38 -9.61
CA ASP A 102 -0.70 12.84 -9.95
C ASP A 102 0.28 11.66 -9.91
N MET A 103 1.02 11.44 -11.00
CA MET A 103 1.98 10.35 -11.12
C MET A 103 3.41 10.84 -10.80
N TYR A 104 4.12 10.05 -9.99
CA TYR A 104 5.48 10.28 -9.57
C TYR A 104 6.33 9.05 -9.87
N VAL A 105 7.41 9.26 -10.62
CA VAL A 105 8.38 8.20 -10.92
C VAL A 105 9.62 8.44 -10.08
N CYS A 106 10.05 7.40 -9.37
CA CYS A 106 11.28 7.39 -8.59
C CYS A 106 12.10 6.17 -8.98
N GLU A 107 13.18 6.42 -9.72
CA GLU A 107 14.16 5.38 -10.01
C GLU A 107 14.75 4.86 -8.70
N ASP A 108 14.44 3.61 -8.40
CA ASP A 108 14.86 2.95 -7.17
C ASP A 108 15.67 1.70 -7.51
N SER A 109 16.97 1.93 -7.77
CA SER A 109 17.98 0.90 -8.05
C SER A 109 18.43 0.13 -6.81
N SER A 110 17.95 0.50 -5.63
CA SER A 110 18.28 -0.20 -4.40
C SER A 110 17.76 -1.65 -4.47
N PRO A 111 18.57 -2.66 -4.10
CA PRO A 111 18.10 -4.03 -3.95
C PRO A 111 17.19 -4.22 -2.72
N MET A 112 17.02 -3.17 -1.91
CA MET A 112 16.21 -3.17 -0.69
C MET A 112 15.06 -2.16 -0.80
N LYS A 113 13.89 -2.50 -0.25
CA LYS A 113 12.76 -1.57 -0.04
C LYS A 113 12.23 -1.70 1.38
N TYR A 114 12.09 -0.59 2.08
CA TYR A 114 11.59 -0.56 3.48
C TYR A 114 12.29 -1.55 4.41
N GLY A 115 13.60 -1.74 4.24
CA GLY A 115 14.41 -2.67 5.03
C GLY A 115 14.35 -4.14 4.58
N MET A 116 13.66 -4.46 3.48
CA MET A 116 13.49 -5.83 2.97
C MET A 116 14.13 -6.01 1.59
N PRO A 117 14.69 -7.20 1.27
CA PRO A 117 15.16 -7.51 -0.07
C PRO A 117 14.01 -7.43 -1.08
N LYS A 118 14.25 -6.77 -2.22
CA LYS A 118 13.32 -6.75 -3.34
C LYS A 118 13.41 -8.06 -4.12
N ILE A 119 12.26 -8.63 -4.45
CA ILE A 119 12.16 -9.80 -5.33
C ILE A 119 11.48 -9.37 -6.61
N TYR A 120 12.23 -9.51 -7.71
CA TYR A 120 11.78 -9.24 -9.07
C TYR A 120 11.23 -10.50 -9.74
N LYS A 121 10.50 -10.30 -10.85
CA LYS A 121 9.73 -11.36 -11.51
C LYS A 121 10.60 -12.49 -12.05
N ASP A 122 11.77 -12.16 -12.56
CA ASP A 122 12.83 -13.06 -13.03
C ASP A 122 13.37 -13.97 -11.92
N ILE A 123 13.58 -13.44 -10.70
CA ILE A 123 13.95 -14.25 -9.53
C ILE A 123 12.79 -15.19 -9.15
N PHE A 124 11.57 -14.66 -9.06
CA PHE A 124 10.39 -15.46 -8.73
C PHE A 124 10.15 -16.59 -9.73
N ASN A 125 10.33 -16.34 -11.03
CA ASN A 125 10.11 -17.33 -12.08
C ASN A 125 11.05 -18.55 -12.01
N GLN A 126 12.21 -18.42 -11.36
CA GLN A 126 13.15 -19.55 -11.19
C GLN A 126 12.61 -20.61 -10.21
N ASN A 127 11.93 -20.18 -9.14
CA ASN A 127 11.31 -21.07 -8.17
C ASN A 127 10.11 -20.39 -7.48
N PRO A 128 8.92 -20.37 -8.12
CA PRO A 128 7.73 -19.72 -7.55
C PRO A 128 7.35 -20.28 -6.17
N GLU A 129 7.52 -21.60 -5.99
CA GLU A 129 7.23 -22.30 -4.74
C GLU A 129 8.16 -21.92 -3.60
N ARG A 130 9.26 -21.17 -3.82
CA ARG A 130 10.09 -20.61 -2.75
C ARG A 130 9.35 -19.53 -1.97
N PHE A 131 8.44 -18.83 -2.62
CA PHE A 131 7.84 -17.60 -2.13
C PHE A 131 6.39 -17.81 -1.73
N GLU A 132 5.93 -17.07 -0.73
CA GLU A 132 4.53 -17.01 -0.35
C GLU A 132 4.16 -15.58 0.04
N LEU A 133 2.89 -15.21 -0.14
CA LEU A 133 2.33 -13.99 0.42
C LEU A 133 1.68 -14.32 1.75
N ARG A 134 2.29 -13.87 2.85
CA ARG A 134 1.73 -14.03 4.20
C ARG A 134 0.73 -12.92 4.48
N ILE A 135 -0.38 -13.25 5.12
CA ILE A 135 -1.45 -12.32 5.47
C ILE A 135 -1.74 -12.42 6.97
N ASP A 136 -1.77 -11.27 7.66
CA ASP A 136 -2.06 -11.12 9.09
C ASP A 136 -1.12 -11.90 10.04
N TYR A 137 0.12 -12.19 9.62
CA TYR A 137 1.11 -12.83 10.49
C TYR A 137 1.62 -11.86 11.58
N PRO A 138 1.76 -12.30 12.85
CA PRO A 138 2.15 -11.42 13.96
C PRO A 138 3.64 -11.04 13.98
N ASP A 139 4.48 -11.77 13.25
CA ASP A 139 5.93 -11.54 13.16
C ASP A 139 6.33 -10.63 11.99
N MET A 140 5.36 -10.04 11.28
CA MET A 140 5.64 -9.06 10.23
C MET A 140 6.39 -7.84 10.79
N PRO A 141 7.35 -7.27 10.03
CA PRO A 141 8.06 -6.08 10.44
C PRO A 141 7.10 -4.86 10.52
N ALA A 142 7.52 -3.83 11.25
CA ALA A 142 6.80 -2.57 11.29
C ALA A 142 6.71 -1.94 9.89
N CYS A 143 5.54 -1.41 9.53
CA CYS A 143 5.40 -0.62 8.32
C CYS A 143 6.01 0.76 8.56
N PRO A 144 6.84 1.29 7.65
CA PRO A 144 7.46 2.62 7.83
C PRO A 144 6.44 3.76 7.86
N PHE A 145 5.16 3.49 7.57
CA PHE A 145 4.08 4.47 7.57
C PHE A 145 3.27 4.51 8.87
N GLY A 146 3.65 3.74 9.89
CA GLY A 146 3.06 3.80 11.25
C GLY A 146 2.16 2.61 11.64
N ASN A 147 1.69 1.83 10.66
CA ASN A 147 0.86 0.64 10.87
C ASN A 147 1.67 -0.67 10.78
N SER A 148 1.00 -1.82 10.89
CA SER A 148 1.57 -3.11 10.49
C SER A 148 1.21 -3.40 9.03
N PHE A 149 2.09 -4.10 8.31
CA PHE A 149 1.70 -4.67 7.02
C PHE A 149 0.55 -5.66 7.22
N LYS A 150 -0.45 -5.62 6.33
CA LYS A 150 -1.52 -6.63 6.29
C LYS A 150 -1.12 -7.87 5.52
N ALA A 151 -0.31 -7.68 4.48
CA ALA A 151 0.25 -8.75 3.68
C ALA A 151 1.68 -8.41 3.30
N LEU A 152 2.54 -9.41 3.26
CA LEU A 152 3.94 -9.24 2.90
C LEU A 152 4.52 -10.52 2.29
N GLY A 153 5.44 -10.36 1.34
CA GLY A 153 6.13 -11.47 0.74
C GLY A 153 7.07 -12.15 1.73
N PHE A 154 7.19 -13.47 1.66
CA PHE A 154 8.09 -14.26 2.50
C PHE A 154 8.91 -15.23 1.65
N ASP A 155 10.23 -15.24 1.88
CA ASP A 155 11.16 -16.20 1.29
C ASP A 155 11.30 -17.40 2.23
N LYS A 156 10.78 -18.56 1.83
CA LYS A 156 10.80 -19.77 2.67
C LYS A 156 12.18 -20.38 2.83
N GLU A 157 13.07 -20.21 1.87
CA GLU A 157 14.43 -20.76 1.93
C GLU A 157 15.28 -19.96 2.91
N LYS A 158 15.25 -18.62 2.80
CA LYS A 158 16.00 -17.73 3.69
C LYS A 158 15.31 -17.43 5.01
N ARG A 159 14.00 -17.73 5.09
CA ARG A 159 13.14 -17.46 6.25
C ARG A 159 13.11 -15.97 6.62
N GLU A 160 12.97 -15.12 5.60
CA GLU A 160 12.94 -13.66 5.76
C GLU A 160 11.78 -13.03 4.98
N TYR A 161 11.32 -11.88 5.47
CA TYR A 161 10.33 -11.06 4.75
C TYR A 161 10.99 -10.30 3.61
N VAL A 162 10.28 -10.23 2.48
CA VAL A 162 10.77 -9.66 1.23
C VAL A 162 9.73 -8.73 0.60
N TRP A 163 10.21 -7.73 -0.14
CA TRP A 163 9.36 -6.87 -0.94
C TRP A 163 9.18 -7.43 -2.34
N MET A 164 8.00 -7.97 -2.64
CA MET A 164 7.69 -8.46 -3.98
C MET A 164 7.13 -7.34 -4.85
N VAL A 165 7.53 -7.32 -6.11
CA VAL A 165 6.85 -6.52 -7.13
C VAL A 165 5.39 -6.96 -7.28
N THR A 166 4.48 -6.03 -7.55
CA THR A 166 3.03 -6.32 -7.70
C THR A 166 2.72 -7.32 -8.80
N SER A 167 3.56 -7.38 -9.85
CA SER A 167 3.45 -8.41 -10.89
C SER A 167 3.63 -9.85 -10.36
N ILE A 168 4.31 -10.04 -9.22
CA ILE A 168 4.37 -11.33 -8.50
C ILE A 168 3.11 -11.52 -7.65
N ILE A 169 2.67 -10.47 -6.96
CA ILE A 169 1.46 -10.49 -6.11
C ILE A 169 0.20 -10.89 -6.89
N LYS A 170 0.12 -10.45 -8.16
CA LYS A 170 -0.95 -10.77 -9.11
C LYS A 170 -0.78 -12.11 -9.82
N ASP A 171 0.31 -12.84 -9.58
CA ASP A 171 0.58 -14.14 -10.21
C ASP A 171 -0.17 -15.26 -9.47
N ASP A 172 -0.93 -16.07 -10.21
CA ASP A 172 -1.70 -17.18 -9.65
C ASP A 172 -0.85 -18.27 -9.00
N ARG A 173 0.44 -18.36 -9.35
CA ARG A 173 1.38 -19.31 -8.72
C ARG A 173 1.80 -18.85 -7.32
N LEU A 174 1.65 -17.57 -6.98
CA LEU A 174 2.01 -17.09 -5.65
C LEU A 174 0.97 -17.55 -4.62
N LYS A 175 1.39 -18.47 -3.75
CA LYS A 175 0.52 -18.96 -2.69
C LYS A 175 0.25 -17.86 -1.65
N LYS A 176 -1.03 -17.58 -1.40
CA LYS A 176 -1.48 -16.68 -0.33
C LYS A 176 -1.78 -17.50 0.92
N VAL A 177 -1.14 -17.17 2.03
CA VAL A 177 -1.24 -17.90 3.30
C VAL A 177 -1.73 -16.95 4.38
N VAL A 178 -2.94 -17.20 4.89
CA VAL A 178 -3.53 -16.43 5.98
C VAL A 178 -3.11 -17.06 7.31
N TYR A 179 -2.69 -16.24 8.27
CA TYR A 179 -2.41 -16.71 9.62
C TYR A 179 -3.69 -17.26 10.26
N ALA A 180 -3.73 -18.56 10.51
CA ALA A 180 -4.79 -19.19 11.28
C ALA A 180 -4.59 -18.81 12.75
N LYS A 181 -5.54 -18.05 13.31
CA LYS A 181 -5.56 -17.70 14.74
C LYS A 181 -5.85 -18.91 15.62
#